data_AF-K9E8Z0-F1
#
_entry.id   AF-K9E8Z0-F1
#
_cell.length_a   1.000
_cell.length_b   1.000
_cell.length_c   1.000
_cell.angle_alpha   90.00
_cell.angle_beta   90.00
_cell.angle_gamma   90.00
#
_symmetry.space_group_name_H-M   'P 1'
#
loop_
_entity.id
_entity.type
_entity.pdbx_description
1 polymer ?
#
loop_
_entity_poly.entity_id
_entity_poly.type
_entity_poly.pdbx_seq_one_letter_code
_entity_poly.pdbx_strand_id
1 'polypeptide(L)' 'MTDPIKPDHYRQGDMDLFEAWHATLPFDHYKTVMVCIAERYMKRDKDNPLQDLDKAIYTLQRLREKLEERDEQDA' A
#
# COMPACT_ATOMS: atom_id res chain seq x y z
N MET A 1 -10.21 -18.49 -3.27
CA MET A 1 -9.99 -17.90 -1.93
C MET A 1 -9.59 -16.46 -2.16
N THR A 2 -10.37 -15.51 -1.65
CA THR A 2 -10.05 -14.08 -1.68
C THR A 2 -8.84 -13.86 -0.77
N ASP A 3 -7.74 -13.34 -1.30
CA ASP A 3 -6.55 -13.01 -0.51
C ASP A 3 -6.94 -11.90 0.49
N PRO A 4 -6.95 -12.16 1.81
CA PRO A 4 -7.34 -11.17 2.80
C PRO A 4 -6.35 -10.02 2.93
N ILE A 5 -5.12 -10.19 2.46
CA ILE A 5 -4.01 -9.22 2.50
C ILE A 5 -3.97 -8.41 1.20
N LYS A 6 -4.32 -9.05 0.07
CA LYS A 6 -4.53 -8.41 -1.25
C LYS A 6 -5.99 -8.50 -1.69
N PRO A 7 -6.90 -7.75 -1.06
CA PRO A 7 -8.30 -7.86 -1.41
C PRO A 7 -8.57 -7.48 -2.86
N ASP A 8 -9.34 -8.32 -3.55
CA ASP A 8 -9.76 -8.07 -4.94
C ASP A 8 -10.58 -6.77 -5.09
N HIS A 9 -11.19 -6.25 -4.03
CA HIS A 9 -11.90 -4.97 -4.06
C HIS A 9 -10.99 -3.74 -4.20
N TYR A 10 -9.66 -3.90 -4.08
CA TYR A 10 -8.72 -2.84 -4.43
C TYR A 10 -8.43 -2.78 -5.94
N ARG A 11 -8.88 -3.78 -6.71
CA ARG A 11 -8.74 -3.78 -8.17
C ARG A 11 -10.00 -3.21 -8.81
N GLN A 12 -9.82 -2.26 -9.72
CA GLN A 12 -10.84 -1.85 -10.67
C GLN A 12 -10.26 -2.00 -12.08
N GLY A 13 -10.71 -3.02 -12.82
CA GLY A 13 -10.08 -3.42 -14.08
C GLY A 13 -8.69 -4.00 -13.84
N ASP A 14 -7.70 -3.55 -14.61
CA ASP A 14 -6.33 -4.07 -14.58
C ASP A 14 -5.42 -3.36 -13.57
N MET A 15 -5.91 -2.32 -12.89
CA MET A 15 -5.12 -1.47 -11.98
C MET A 15 -5.62 -1.61 -10.54
N ASP A 16 -4.68 -1.72 -9.60
CA ASP A 16 -5.01 -1.66 -8.18
C ASP A 16 -4.98 -0.23 -7.62
N LEU A 17 -5.66 -0.02 -6.48
CA LEU A 17 -5.80 1.28 -5.83
C LEU A 17 -4.47 1.98 -5.54
N PHE A 18 -3.44 1.23 -5.11
CA PHE A 18 -2.14 1.82 -4.79
C PHE A 18 -1.38 2.20 -6.08
N GLU A 19 -1.52 1.42 -7.16
CA GLU A 19 -1.00 1.79 -8.48
C GLU A 19 -1.69 3.05 -9.02
N ALA A 20 -3.00 3.14 -8.87
CA ALA A 20 -3.76 4.32 -9.26
C ALA A 20 -3.29 5.57 -8.50
N TRP A 21 -3.04 5.47 -7.19
CA TRP A 21 -2.49 6.57 -6.41
C TRP A 21 -1.07 6.95 -6.85
N HIS A 22 -0.21 5.97 -7.11
CA HIS A 22 1.14 6.23 -7.61
C HIS A 22 1.12 6.93 -8.98
N ALA A 23 0.20 6.55 -9.86
CA ALA A 23 0.07 7.14 -11.20
C ALA A 23 -0.54 8.55 -11.21
N THR A 24 -1.33 8.90 -10.19
CA THR A 24 -2.12 10.15 -10.19
C THR A 24 -1.64 11.21 -9.22
N LEU A 25 -0.89 10.83 -8.18
CA LEU A 25 -0.40 11.76 -7.16
C LEU A 25 1.08 12.11 -7.38
N PRO A 26 1.52 13.32 -6.99
CA PRO A 26 2.94 13.57 -6.76
C PRO A 26 3.52 12.52 -5.80
N PHE A 27 4.77 12.11 -6.02
CA PHE A 27 5.39 11.01 -5.28
C PHE A 27 5.37 11.21 -3.76
N ASP A 28 5.63 12.43 -3.29
CA ASP A 28 5.56 12.74 -1.86
C ASP A 28 4.15 12.54 -1.27
N HIS A 29 3.11 12.88 -2.02
CA HIS A 29 1.72 12.64 -1.61
C HIS A 29 1.40 11.15 -1.60
N TYR A 30 1.85 10.39 -2.62
CA TYR A 30 1.74 8.94 -2.62
C TYR A 30 2.40 8.32 -1.38
N LYS A 31 3.64 8.72 -1.09
CA LYS A 31 4.38 8.29 0.11
C LYS A 31 3.60 8.58 1.39
N THR A 32 3.07 9.79 1.56
CA THR A 32 2.23 10.14 2.72
C THR A 32 1.00 9.25 2.82
N VAL A 33 0.27 9.02 1.72
CA VAL A 33 -0.91 8.15 1.71
C VAL A 33 -0.56 6.73 2.13
N MET A 34 0.52 6.14 1.58
CA MET A 34 0.95 4.78 1.92
C MET A 34 1.28 4.65 3.42
N VAL A 35 1.98 5.63 4.00
CA VAL A 35 2.28 5.66 5.44
C VAL A 35 0.97 5.75 6.26
N CYS A 36 0.05 6.64 5.90
CA CYS A 36 -1.24 6.76 6.60
C CYS A 36 -2.06 5.47 6.56
N ILE A 37 -2.04 4.72 5.45
CA ILE A 37 -2.74 3.43 5.32
C ILE A 37 -2.09 2.36 6.20
N ALA A 38 -0.76 2.27 6.20
CA ALA A 38 -0.05 1.34 7.09
C ALA A 38 -0.33 1.65 8.57
N GLU A 39 -0.28 2.93 8.97
CA GLU A 39 -0.65 3.35 10.32
C GLU A 39 -2.08 3.00 10.69
N ARG A 40 -3.02 3.20 9.76
CA ARG A 40 -4.42 2.84 9.96
C ARG A 40 -4.55 1.35 10.28
N TYR A 41 -3.84 0.47 9.58
CA TYR A 41 -3.87 -0.96 9.85
C TYR A 41 -3.25 -1.30 11.21
N MET A 42 -2.12 -0.69 11.56
CA MET A 42 -1.47 -0.92 12.86
C MET A 42 -2.31 -0.45 14.06
N LYS A 43 -3.10 0.61 13.89
CA LYS A 43 -3.94 1.21 14.95
C LYS A 43 -5.38 0.66 14.95
N ARG A 44 -5.70 -0.28 14.06
CA ARG A 44 -7.05 -0.80 13.91
C ARG A 44 -7.38 -1.73 15.07
N ASP A 45 -8.52 -1.50 15.72
CA ASP A 45 -9.10 -2.44 16.68
C ASP A 45 -10.14 -3.31 15.95
N LYS A 46 -9.74 -4.54 15.60
CA LYS A 46 -10.54 -5.51 14.86
C LYS A 46 -10.23 -6.93 15.31
N ASP A 47 -11.12 -7.85 14.97
CA ASP A 47 -11.08 -9.26 15.40
C ASP A 47 -9.85 -10.06 14.94
N ASN A 48 -9.00 -9.51 14.06
CA ASN A 48 -7.79 -10.19 13.57
C ASN A 48 -6.58 -9.24 13.44
N PRO A 49 -5.86 -8.96 14.55
CA PRO A 49 -4.73 -8.04 14.56
C PRO A 49 -3.53 -8.52 13.71
N LEU A 50 -3.35 -9.84 13.56
CA LEU A 50 -2.29 -10.39 12.70
C LEU A 50 -2.55 -10.07 11.23
N GLN A 51 -3.78 -10.23 10.76
CA GLN A 51 -4.14 -9.88 9.39
C GLN A 51 -3.97 -8.38 9.10
N ASP A 52 -4.29 -7.51 10.07
CA ASP A 52 -4.05 -6.08 9.90
C ASP A 52 -2.55 -5.74 9.92
N LEU A 53 -1.74 -6.43 10.75
CA LEU A 53 -0.28 -6.33 10.68
C LEU A 53 0.26 -6.75 9.31
N ASP A 54 -0.21 -7.86 8.75
CA ASP A 54 0.19 -8.33 7.41
C ASP A 54 -0.17 -7.32 6.31
N LYS A 55 -1.33 -6.66 6.42
CA LYS A 55 -1.72 -5.57 5.49
C LYS A 55 -0.82 -4.33 5.63
N ALA A 56 -0.43 -3.98 6.86
CA ALA A 56 0.52 -2.91 7.09
C ALA A 56 1.88 -3.23 6.45
N ILE A 57 2.39 -4.45 6.66
CA ILE A 57 3.63 -4.94 6.05
C ILE A 57 3.53 -4.88 4.52
N TYR A 58 2.45 -5.39 3.94
CA TYR A 58 2.24 -5.37 2.49
C TYR A 58 2.22 -3.93 1.93
N THR A 59 1.55 -3.00 2.63
CA THR A 59 1.52 -1.58 2.23
C THR A 59 2.93 -0.99 2.24
N LEU A 60 3.73 -1.26 3.28
CA LEU A 60 5.09 -0.74 3.39
C LEU A 60 6.07 -1.39 2.41
N GLN A 61 5.91 -2.67 2.09
CA GLN A 61 6.71 -3.36 1.06
C GLN A 61 6.55 -2.67 -0.30
N ARG A 62 5.32 -2.32 -0.68
CA ARG A 62 5.08 -1.59 -1.94
C ARG A 62 5.61 -0.17 -1.94
N LEU A 63 5.54 0.52 -0.81
CA LEU A 63 6.17 1.83 -0.69
C LEU A 63 7.69 1.73 -0.87
N ARG A 64 8.31 0.71 -0.28
CA ARG A 64 9.74 0.44 -0.44
C ARG A 64 10.11 0.20 -1.91
N GLU A 65 9.38 -0.67 -2.61
CA GLU A 65 9.60 -0.94 -4.04
C GLU A 65 9.60 0.36 -4.86
N LYS A 66 8.63 1.26 -4.61
CA LYS A 66 8.56 2.55 -5.32
C LYS A 66 9.64 3.56 -4.93
N LEU A 67 10.19 3.48 -3.72
CA LEU A 67 11.36 4.27 -3.33
C LEU A 67 12.62 3.76 -4.02
N GLU A 68 12.82 2.44 -4.06
CA GLU A 68 13.96 1.82 -4.77
C GLU A 68 13.93 2.15 -6.28
N GLU A 69 12.77 2.01 -6.94
CA GLU A 69 12.58 2.41 -8.34
C GLU A 69 12.91 3.90 -8.60
N ARG A 70 12.63 4.76 -7.61
CA ARG A 70 12.87 6.20 -7.72
C ARG A 70 14.35 6.53 -7.56
N ASP A 71 15.00 5.94 -6.55
CA ASP A 71 16.43 6.11 -6.29
C ASP A 71 17.27 5.64 -7.50
N GLU A 72 16.84 4.56 -8.18
CA GLU A 72 17.48 4.09 -9.42
C GLU A 72 17.33 5.04 -10.61
N GLN A 73 16.23 5.81 -10.69
CA GLN A 73 15.99 6.78 -11.77
C GLN A 73 16.73 8.10 -11.56
N ASP A 74 17.01 8.45 -10.30
CA ASP A 74 17.71 9.67 -9.92
C ASP A 74 19.26 9.47 -9.84
N ALA A 75 19.76 8.24 -10.05
CA ALA A 75 21.18 7.84 -10.05
C ALA A 75 21.83 7.89 -11.46
#